data_AF-A0A9N9XE70-F1
#
_entry.id   AF-A0A9N9XE70-F1
#
_cell.length_a   1.000
_cell.length_b   1.000
_cell.length_c   1.000
_cell.angle_alpha   90.00
_cell.angle_beta   90.00
_cell.angle_gamma   90.00
#
_symmetry.space_group_name_H-M   'P 1'
#
loop_
_entity.id
_entity.type
_entity.pdbx_description
1 polymer ?
#
loop_
_entity_poly.entity_id
_entity_poly.type
_entity_poly.pdbx_seq_one_letter_code
_entity_poly.pdbx_strand_id
1 'polypeptide(L)'
;MKSSIHILNYLSCGQRISNAHQSFLFRFLQLPFKNYHFIPQLSIKRLASTQVDSNNNNEVSKKLQDILNIRAIKAHTIVTNSTLFSKVSPQDIENNYKLGLSNHLTVENFKMYPNILADQSLSLKLEVLKMLPFNFNVTAPLLLVNYAKLKTFVFDELAEKRINEFATMFQVDENEVCKWMSQKIFLMSANMHNIKKCKKVLMAAGVTLEEIINDLWVLRYNANTVEERIRMAKENNVDRIKTWMVRAQREIFDNYVRRRSDNKEILGEKASLAEYLSEKLECSQDVSKYLILKQPALQKKSLKKMNDIIDFLLQKGFKPIHICRTPKILLHSVNTIKKRLQEIEANNVQLDSLVILTKSQRQYAHVLDSMKSTKTKLKN
;
A
#
# COMPACT_ATOMS: atom_id res chain seq x y z
N MET A 1 -42.49 39.06 47.71
CA MET A 1 -43.29 37.85 47.40
C MET A 1 -42.26 36.75 47.11
N LYS A 2 -42.16 35.62 47.82
CA LYS A 2 -43.18 34.57 48.11
C LYS A 2 -43.77 34.02 46.80
N SER A 3 -43.78 32.71 46.51
CA SER A 3 -43.67 31.55 47.42
C SER A 3 -42.52 30.59 47.13
N SER A 4 -42.22 29.73 48.12
CA SER A 4 -41.40 28.52 48.06
C SER A 4 -42.28 27.26 48.33
N ILE A 5 -41.65 26.09 48.56
CA ILE A 5 -42.13 24.74 48.99
C ILE A 5 -41.73 23.69 47.91
N HIS A 6 -40.73 22.80 48.10
CA HIS A 6 -40.56 21.64 49.03
C HIS A 6 -41.55 20.48 48.71
N ILE A 7 -41.19 19.18 48.73
CA ILE A 7 -40.36 18.31 49.63
C ILE A 7 -39.39 17.43 48.76
N LEU A 8 -38.21 16.90 49.13
CA LEU A 8 -37.45 16.56 50.36
C LEU A 8 -37.48 15.08 50.86
N ASN A 9 -36.49 14.28 50.43
CA ASN A 9 -35.99 13.01 51.05
C ASN A 9 -36.93 11.79 50.94
N TYR A 10 -36.55 10.51 51.19
CA TYR A 10 -35.30 9.83 51.64
C TYR A 10 -34.99 8.67 50.64
N LEU A 11 -33.85 7.95 50.61
CA LEU A 11 -33.01 7.34 51.66
C LEU A 11 -31.51 7.30 51.30
N SER A 12 -30.67 7.00 52.30
CA SER A 12 -29.21 6.97 52.19
C SER A 12 -28.59 5.61 52.56
N CYS A 13 -27.64 5.15 51.74
CA CYS A 13 -26.56 4.26 52.17
C CYS A 13 -25.39 4.29 51.14
N GLY A 14 -24.12 4.23 51.54
CA GLY A 14 -23.66 4.18 52.93
C GLY A 14 -22.24 3.68 53.19
N GLN A 15 -21.33 3.66 52.22
CA GLN A 15 -19.94 3.22 52.46
C GLN A 15 -18.88 4.24 52.02
N ARG A 16 -17.77 4.24 52.77
CA ARG A 16 -16.67 5.20 52.66
C ARG A 16 -15.57 4.64 51.75
N ILE A 17 -15.02 5.47 50.87
CA ILE A 17 -13.71 5.25 50.24
C ILE A 17 -12.80 6.41 50.69
N SER A 18 -11.54 6.11 50.99
CA SER A 18 -10.62 7.01 51.70
C SER A 18 -10.00 8.10 50.82
N ASN A 19 -9.83 9.29 51.39
CA ASN A 19 -9.11 10.41 50.77
C ASN A 19 -7.60 10.13 50.66
N ALA A 20 -7.19 9.44 49.58
CA ALA A 20 -5.78 9.18 49.27
C ALA A 20 -5.38 9.43 47.79
N HIS A 21 -6.34 9.64 46.88
CA HIS A 21 -6.09 9.69 45.43
C HIS A 21 -6.36 11.04 44.73
N GLN A 22 -6.49 12.15 45.47
CA GLN A 22 -6.74 13.48 44.87
C GLN A 22 -5.48 14.33 44.58
N SER A 23 -4.26 13.88 44.91
CA SER A 23 -3.03 14.70 44.80
C SER A 23 -2.19 14.51 43.54
N PHE A 24 -2.58 13.63 42.60
CA PHE A 24 -1.77 13.32 41.39
C PHE A 24 -2.36 13.80 40.05
N LEU A 25 -3.57 14.39 40.05
CA LEU A 25 -4.30 14.75 38.83
C LEU A 25 -4.07 16.19 38.31
N PHE A 26 -3.15 16.96 38.92
CA PHE A 26 -2.97 18.39 38.64
C PHE A 26 -1.52 18.80 38.28
N ARG A 27 -0.89 18.08 37.35
CA ARG A 27 0.29 18.54 36.58
C ARG A 27 0.53 17.63 35.36
N PHE A 28 -0.03 17.96 34.19
CA PHE A 28 0.52 17.72 32.83
C PHE A 28 -0.48 18.12 31.71
N LEU A 29 -0.97 19.35 31.74
CA LEU A 29 -1.72 19.94 30.63
C LEU A 29 -1.28 21.39 30.38
N GLN A 30 -0.29 21.59 29.50
CA GLN A 30 -0.12 22.83 28.74
C GLN A 30 0.93 22.70 27.61
N LEU A 31 0.46 22.91 26.37
CA LEU A 31 1.22 23.37 25.19
C LEU A 31 2.26 22.38 24.55
N PRO A 32 2.66 22.60 23.27
CA PRO A 32 1.73 22.57 22.14
C PRO A 32 2.25 21.76 20.93
N PHE A 33 1.35 21.40 20.01
CA PHE A 33 1.74 20.87 18.69
C PHE A 33 2.58 21.88 17.89
N LYS A 34 3.67 21.43 17.25
CA LYS A 34 4.36 22.17 16.19
C LYS A 34 4.72 21.29 14.97
N ASN A 35 4.35 21.82 13.82
CA ASN A 35 4.58 21.44 12.43
C ASN A 35 5.74 20.47 12.11
N TYR A 36 5.43 19.45 11.30
CA TYR A 36 6.44 18.71 10.52
C TYR A 36 6.76 19.48 9.24
N HIS A 37 8.02 19.91 9.06
CA HIS A 37 8.55 20.32 7.76
C HIS A 37 10.03 19.90 7.62
N PHE A 38 10.38 19.52 6.39
CA PHE A 38 11.74 19.40 5.85
C PHE A 38 12.71 18.40 6.51
N ILE A 39 13.08 17.35 5.77
CA ILE A 39 14.27 16.54 6.02
C ILE A 39 15.31 16.92 4.95
N PRO A 40 16.45 17.56 5.30
CA PRO A 40 17.54 17.78 4.36
C PRO A 40 18.16 16.46 3.90
N GLN A 41 18.63 16.40 2.66
CA GLN A 41 19.41 15.25 2.18
C GLN A 41 20.78 15.22 2.88
N LEU A 42 21.00 14.23 3.74
CA LEU A 42 22.34 13.94 4.29
C LEU A 42 23.14 13.09 3.29
N SER A 43 24.34 13.54 2.96
CA SER A 43 25.23 12.87 2.01
C SER A 43 25.74 11.53 2.56
N ILE A 44 25.72 10.49 1.72
CA ILE A 44 26.21 9.16 2.08
C ILE A 44 27.75 9.17 2.12
N LYS A 45 28.33 9.42 3.30
CA LYS A 45 29.68 8.93 3.59
C LYS A 45 29.60 7.41 3.77
N ARG A 46 30.35 6.65 2.96
CA ARG A 46 30.56 5.22 3.20
C ARG A 46 31.26 5.06 4.56
N LEU A 47 30.55 4.56 5.56
CA LEU A 47 31.18 3.97 6.74
C LEU A 47 31.81 2.64 6.31
N ALA A 48 32.97 2.32 6.88
CA ALA A 48 33.67 1.07 6.59
C ALA A 48 32.85 -0.14 7.07
N SER A 49 32.99 -1.26 6.37
CA SER A 49 32.38 -2.53 6.76
C SER A 49 33.06 -3.09 8.01
N THR A 50 32.43 -2.94 9.17
CA THR A 50 32.86 -3.65 10.38
C THR A 50 32.81 -5.15 10.13
N GLN A 51 33.89 -5.86 10.47
CA GLN A 51 33.84 -7.33 10.58
C GLN A 51 33.00 -7.69 11.81
N VAL A 52 31.69 -7.83 11.63
CA VAL A 52 30.81 -8.45 12.61
C VAL A 52 31.03 -9.97 12.54
N ASP A 53 31.32 -10.61 13.67
CA ASP A 53 31.79 -11.99 13.72
C ASP A 53 30.93 -12.98 12.94
N SER A 54 31.46 -13.42 11.80
CA SER A 54 30.91 -14.51 11.00
C SER A 54 30.84 -15.82 11.80
N ASN A 55 31.80 -16.03 12.72
CA ASN A 55 31.81 -17.15 13.66
C ASN A 55 30.60 -17.13 14.60
N ASN A 56 30.31 -16.02 15.28
CA ASN A 56 29.14 -15.93 16.18
C ASN A 56 27.83 -16.18 15.42
N ASN A 57 27.67 -15.63 14.21
CA ASN A 57 26.48 -15.89 13.38
C ASN A 57 26.34 -17.38 13.01
N ASN A 58 27.44 -18.09 12.79
CA ASN A 58 27.44 -19.54 12.52
C ASN A 58 27.06 -20.35 13.78
N GLU A 59 27.60 -20.00 14.95
CA GLU A 59 27.28 -20.66 16.22
C GLU A 59 25.82 -20.43 16.65
N VAL A 60 25.33 -19.19 16.50
CA VAL A 60 23.92 -18.85 16.74
C VAL A 60 23.01 -19.58 15.73
N SER A 61 23.42 -19.69 14.46
CA SER A 61 22.70 -20.50 13.46
C SER A 61 22.62 -21.97 13.88
N LYS A 62 23.71 -22.56 14.37
CA LYS A 62 23.73 -23.93 14.87
C LYS A 62 22.83 -24.10 16.09
N LYS A 63 22.92 -23.22 17.09
CA LYS A 63 22.06 -23.27 18.28
C LYS A 63 20.57 -23.21 17.92
N LEU A 64 20.18 -22.34 16.98
CA LEU A 64 18.80 -22.28 16.46
C LEU A 64 18.39 -23.54 15.69
N GLN A 65 19.32 -24.16 14.95
CA GLN A 65 19.09 -25.43 14.27
C GLN A 65 18.72 -26.52 15.28
N ASP A 66 19.52 -26.63 16.35
CA ASP A 66 19.42 -27.65 17.39
C ASP A 66 18.11 -27.50 18.19
N ILE A 67 17.85 -26.34 18.81
CA ILE A 67 16.71 -26.16 19.75
C ILE A 67 15.33 -26.06 19.07
N LEU A 68 15.28 -25.71 17.78
CA LEU A 68 14.04 -25.64 17.01
C LEU A 68 13.80 -26.87 16.12
N ASN A 69 14.77 -27.78 16.02
CA ASN A 69 14.79 -28.90 15.06
C ASN A 69 14.40 -28.45 13.65
N ILE A 70 15.18 -27.53 13.08
CA ILE A 70 15.00 -26.98 11.74
C ILE A 70 16.21 -27.28 10.85
N ARG A 71 16.04 -27.22 9.52
CA ARG A 71 17.17 -27.39 8.58
C ARG A 71 18.19 -26.25 8.75
N ALA A 72 19.49 -26.57 8.70
CA ALA A 72 20.60 -25.62 8.82
C ALA A 72 20.41 -24.34 7.97
N ILE A 73 20.01 -24.50 6.70
CA ILE A 73 19.74 -23.40 5.75
C ILE A 73 18.64 -22.46 6.27
N LYS A 74 17.58 -22.99 6.90
CA LYS A 74 16.50 -22.17 7.51
C LYS A 74 17.02 -21.41 8.74
N ALA A 75 17.82 -22.06 9.59
CA ALA A 75 18.41 -21.42 10.76
C ALA A 75 19.35 -20.27 10.36
N HIS A 76 20.24 -20.51 9.39
CA HIS A 76 21.13 -19.49 8.84
C HIS A 76 20.34 -18.32 8.24
N THR A 77 19.31 -18.61 7.43
CA THR A 77 18.44 -17.57 6.83
C THR A 77 17.72 -16.72 7.90
N ILE A 78 17.35 -17.30 9.05
CA ILE A 78 16.76 -16.56 10.17
C ILE A 78 17.79 -15.58 10.77
N VAL A 79 19.04 -16.02 10.98
CA VAL A 79 20.13 -15.19 11.51
C VAL A 79 20.49 -14.07 10.55
N THR A 80 20.73 -14.36 9.27
CA THR A 80 21.15 -13.36 8.28
C THR A 80 20.10 -12.28 8.03
N ASN A 81 18.81 -12.61 8.17
CA ASN A 81 17.72 -11.68 7.90
C ASN A 81 17.34 -10.79 9.09
N SER A 82 17.99 -10.96 10.26
CA SER A 82 17.57 -10.29 11.50
C SER A 82 18.77 -9.81 12.33
N THR A 83 18.99 -8.49 12.34
CA THR A 83 20.08 -7.79 13.07
C THR A 83 19.93 -7.81 14.61
N LEU A 84 19.07 -8.68 15.14
CA LEU A 84 18.99 -9.02 16.56
C LEU A 84 19.97 -10.14 16.90
N PHE A 85 20.12 -11.15 16.03
CA PHE A 85 20.98 -12.31 16.29
C PHE A 85 22.47 -11.97 16.36
N SER A 86 22.91 -10.90 15.68
CA SER A 86 24.28 -10.39 15.77
C SER A 86 24.57 -9.61 17.08
N LYS A 87 23.70 -9.70 18.09
CA LYS A 87 23.80 -9.00 19.39
C LYS A 87 23.59 -9.93 20.60
N VAL A 88 23.55 -11.22 20.35
CA VAL A 88 23.29 -12.27 21.34
C VAL A 88 24.23 -13.44 21.09
N SER A 89 24.63 -14.11 22.16
CA SER A 89 25.43 -15.33 22.13
C SER A 89 24.55 -16.57 21.95
N PRO A 90 25.12 -17.73 21.58
CA PRO A 90 24.42 -19.01 21.64
C PRO A 90 23.84 -19.35 23.02
N GLN A 91 24.40 -18.79 24.10
CA GLN A 91 23.88 -19.00 25.46
C GLN A 91 22.63 -18.15 25.74
N ASP A 92 22.58 -16.90 25.25
CA ASP A 92 21.41 -16.03 25.39
C ASP A 92 20.19 -16.64 24.67
N ILE A 93 20.40 -17.21 23.48
CA ILE A 93 19.38 -17.95 22.72
C ILE A 93 18.82 -19.12 23.54
N GLU A 94 19.69 -19.90 24.19
CA GLU A 94 19.27 -21.04 25.02
C GLU A 94 18.57 -20.61 26.32
N ASN A 95 19.06 -19.53 26.95
CA ASN A 95 18.45 -18.93 28.13
C ASN A 95 17.03 -18.42 27.81
N ASN A 96 16.86 -17.68 26.71
CA ASN A 96 15.58 -17.17 26.26
C ASN A 96 14.61 -18.30 25.84
N TYR A 97 15.11 -19.37 25.24
CA TYR A 97 14.32 -20.56 24.93
C TYR A 97 13.76 -21.21 26.20
N LYS A 98 14.63 -21.49 27.19
CA LYS A 98 14.23 -22.07 28.49
C LYS A 98 13.24 -21.16 29.25
N LEU A 99 13.51 -19.85 29.28
CA LEU A 99 12.66 -18.83 29.91
C LEU A 99 11.27 -18.75 29.26
N GLY A 100 11.17 -18.87 27.94
CA GLY A 100 9.88 -18.89 27.26
C GLY A 100 9.11 -20.18 27.49
N LEU A 101 9.77 -21.35 27.48
CA LEU A 101 9.15 -22.63 27.83
C LEU A 101 8.60 -22.61 29.29
N SER A 102 9.35 -22.05 30.24
CA SER A 102 8.88 -21.90 31.63
C SER A 102 7.75 -20.88 31.80
N ASN A 103 7.42 -20.10 30.76
CA ASN A 103 6.26 -19.22 30.68
C ASN A 103 5.26 -19.71 29.61
N HIS A 104 5.17 -21.03 29.41
CA HIS A 104 4.16 -21.71 28.57
C HIS A 104 4.17 -21.36 27.07
N LEU A 105 5.23 -20.75 26.53
CA LEU A 105 5.46 -20.72 25.09
C LEU A 105 5.79 -22.14 24.59
N THR A 106 5.40 -22.43 23.35
CA THR A 106 5.67 -23.70 22.68
C THR A 106 6.82 -23.60 21.68
N VAL A 107 7.40 -24.75 21.33
CA VAL A 107 8.41 -24.84 20.25
C VAL A 107 7.88 -24.28 18.93
N GLU A 108 6.58 -24.40 18.67
CA GLU A 108 5.95 -23.81 17.48
C GLU A 108 5.88 -22.28 17.54
N ASN A 109 5.67 -21.66 18.70
CA ASN A 109 5.78 -20.19 18.81
C ASN A 109 7.18 -19.70 18.40
N PHE A 110 8.24 -20.40 18.82
CA PHE A 110 9.61 -20.05 18.43
C PHE A 110 9.91 -20.36 16.96
N LYS A 111 9.32 -21.41 16.36
CA LYS A 111 9.44 -21.69 14.92
C LYS A 111 8.72 -20.66 14.04
N MET A 112 7.63 -20.06 14.53
CA MET A 112 6.91 -18.97 13.88
C MET A 112 7.59 -17.60 14.08
N TYR A 113 8.08 -17.35 15.31
CA TYR A 113 8.57 -16.05 15.75
C TYR A 113 10.00 -16.15 16.34
N PRO A 114 11.01 -16.64 15.57
CA PRO A 114 12.33 -16.96 16.13
C PRO A 114 13.07 -15.73 16.70
N ASN A 115 12.76 -14.52 16.24
CA ASN A 115 13.29 -13.27 16.78
C ASN A 115 13.05 -13.08 18.29
N ILE A 116 12.05 -13.76 18.88
CA ILE A 116 11.81 -13.78 20.34
C ILE A 116 13.06 -14.27 21.09
N LEU A 117 13.80 -15.23 20.53
CA LEU A 117 14.99 -15.81 21.15
C LEU A 117 16.17 -14.83 21.22
N ALA A 118 16.23 -13.85 20.31
CA ALA A 118 17.25 -12.80 20.32
C ALA A 118 16.84 -11.55 21.11
N ASP A 119 15.72 -11.58 21.84
CA ASP A 119 15.21 -10.41 22.54
C ASP A 119 15.82 -10.26 23.94
N GLN A 120 16.68 -9.27 24.11
CA GLN A 120 17.32 -8.92 25.39
C GLN A 120 16.34 -8.40 26.45
N SER A 121 15.06 -8.20 26.11
CA SER A 121 13.99 -7.77 27.03
C SER A 121 12.89 -8.82 27.23
N LEU A 122 13.12 -10.09 26.82
CA LEU A 122 12.11 -11.15 26.85
C LEU A 122 11.46 -11.35 28.22
N SER A 123 12.23 -11.38 29.30
CA SER A 123 11.72 -11.49 30.67
C SER A 123 10.70 -10.40 31.01
N LEU A 124 11.07 -9.13 30.81
CA LEU A 124 10.20 -7.98 31.07
C LEU A 124 8.93 -7.99 30.20
N LYS A 125 9.02 -8.52 28.98
CA LYS A 125 7.86 -8.68 28.08
C LYS A 125 6.92 -9.80 28.54
N LEU A 126 7.47 -10.92 29.01
CA LEU A 126 6.68 -12.04 29.54
C LEU A 126 5.91 -11.61 30.80
N GLU A 127 6.55 -10.91 31.75
CA GLU A 127 5.86 -10.38 32.94
C GLU A 127 4.75 -9.39 32.60
N VAL A 128 4.93 -8.55 31.57
CA VAL A 128 3.86 -7.68 31.08
C VAL A 128 2.72 -8.49 30.46
N LEU A 129 3.00 -9.51 29.63
CA LEU A 129 1.95 -10.29 28.99
C LEU A 129 1.09 -11.12 29.96
N LYS A 130 1.59 -11.46 31.16
CA LYS A 130 0.79 -12.09 32.24
C LYS A 130 -0.41 -11.25 32.70
N MET A 131 -0.41 -9.95 32.40
CA MET A 131 -1.49 -9.03 32.77
C MET A 131 -2.68 -9.07 31.80
N LEU A 132 -2.55 -9.75 30.66
CA LEU A 132 -3.67 -10.02 29.76
C LEU A 132 -4.29 -11.39 30.08
N PRO A 133 -5.63 -11.55 30.06
CA PRO A 133 -6.30 -12.82 30.34
C PRO A 133 -6.30 -13.79 29.13
N PHE A 134 -5.18 -13.86 28.42
CA PHE A 134 -5.00 -14.72 27.24
C PHE A 134 -3.84 -15.71 27.46
N ASN A 135 -3.95 -16.90 26.88
CA ASN A 135 -2.85 -17.87 26.88
C ASN A 135 -1.61 -17.29 26.14
N PHE A 136 -0.41 -17.60 26.61
CA PHE A 136 0.84 -17.15 25.97
C PHE A 136 0.95 -17.54 24.48
N ASN A 137 0.32 -18.62 24.03
CA ASN A 137 0.27 -18.97 22.60
C ASN A 137 -0.55 -17.97 21.76
N VAL A 138 -1.55 -17.31 22.36
CA VAL A 138 -2.34 -16.25 21.72
C VAL A 138 -1.52 -14.97 21.64
N THR A 139 -0.87 -14.58 22.74
CA THR A 139 -0.12 -13.30 22.84
C THR A 139 1.33 -13.37 22.38
N ALA A 140 1.87 -14.57 22.08
CA ALA A 140 3.22 -14.78 21.53
C ALA A 140 3.62 -13.81 20.39
N PRO A 141 2.75 -13.44 19.43
CA PRO A 141 3.14 -12.50 18.38
C PRO A 141 3.49 -11.11 18.92
N LEU A 142 2.91 -10.69 20.05
CA LEU A 142 3.17 -9.40 20.70
C LEU A 142 4.58 -9.32 21.30
N LEU A 143 5.25 -10.44 21.56
CA LEU A 143 6.66 -10.46 21.99
C LEU A 143 7.62 -9.86 20.95
N LEU A 144 7.20 -9.77 19.68
CA LEU A 144 7.93 -9.05 18.62
C LEU A 144 7.86 -7.52 18.74
N VAL A 145 6.93 -6.98 19.55
CA VAL A 145 6.81 -5.53 19.79
C VAL A 145 7.89 -5.08 20.79
N ASN A 146 8.49 -3.91 20.57
CA ASN A 146 9.41 -3.28 21.52
C ASN A 146 8.79 -3.17 22.93
N TYR A 147 9.55 -3.51 23.98
CA TYR A 147 9.07 -3.57 25.37
C TYR A 147 8.33 -2.30 25.83
N ALA A 148 8.84 -1.10 25.55
CA ALA A 148 8.18 0.14 25.97
C ALA A 148 6.78 0.30 25.33
N LYS A 149 6.64 -0.02 24.04
CA LYS A 149 5.34 0.00 23.35
C LYS A 149 4.41 -1.11 23.82
N LEU A 150 4.94 -2.32 24.08
CA LEU A 150 4.16 -3.42 24.62
C LEU A 150 3.63 -3.07 26.02
N LYS A 151 4.48 -2.49 26.87
CA LYS A 151 4.11 -1.97 28.19
C LYS A 151 3.01 -0.92 28.09
N THR A 152 3.19 0.14 27.30
CA THR A 152 2.15 1.18 27.12
C THR A 152 0.84 0.61 26.60
N PHE A 153 0.87 -0.44 25.77
CA PHE A 153 -0.35 -1.09 25.29
C PHE A 153 -1.03 -1.95 26.36
N VAL A 154 -0.31 -2.79 27.10
CA VAL A 154 -0.93 -3.71 28.08
C VAL A 154 -1.38 -2.99 29.36
N PHE A 155 -0.74 -1.88 29.73
CA PHE A 155 -1.20 -1.00 30.81
C PHE A 155 -2.27 0.03 30.36
N ASP A 156 -2.77 -0.04 29.11
CA ASP A 156 -4.02 0.61 28.70
C ASP A 156 -5.18 -0.29 29.17
N GLU A 157 -6.11 0.23 29.97
CA GLU A 157 -7.29 -0.50 30.47
C GLU A 157 -8.16 -1.10 29.34
N LEU A 158 -7.95 -0.66 28.10
CA LEU A 158 -8.65 -1.13 26.91
C LEU A 158 -7.89 -2.21 26.12
N ALA A 159 -6.75 -2.73 26.61
CA ALA A 159 -5.90 -3.68 25.88
C ALA A 159 -6.61 -4.97 25.44
N GLU A 160 -7.17 -5.71 26.42
CA GLU A 160 -7.94 -6.94 26.20
C GLU A 160 -9.19 -6.64 25.36
N LYS A 161 -9.97 -5.65 25.80
CA LYS A 161 -11.18 -5.20 25.11
C LYS A 161 -10.92 -4.85 23.64
N ARG A 162 -9.78 -4.23 23.32
CA ARG A 162 -9.38 -3.93 21.93
C ARG A 162 -9.09 -5.21 21.14
N ILE A 163 -8.39 -6.19 21.72
CA ILE A 163 -8.12 -7.46 21.06
C ILE A 163 -9.45 -8.17 20.74
N ASN A 164 -10.33 -8.29 21.73
CA ASN A 164 -11.66 -8.91 21.58
C ASN A 164 -12.56 -8.13 20.61
N GLU A 165 -12.51 -6.79 20.61
CA GLU A 165 -13.21 -5.95 19.63
C GLU A 165 -12.68 -6.15 18.21
N PHE A 166 -11.37 -6.33 18.01
CA PHE A 166 -10.81 -6.63 16.69
C PHE A 166 -11.18 -8.03 16.22
N ALA A 167 -11.09 -9.04 17.10
CA ALA A 167 -11.48 -10.43 16.81
C ALA A 167 -12.94 -10.50 16.33
N THR A 168 -13.85 -9.95 17.16
CA THR A 168 -15.28 -9.82 16.85
C THR A 168 -15.53 -9.01 15.57
N MET A 169 -14.81 -7.90 15.37
CA MET A 169 -15.02 -7.02 14.21
C MET A 169 -14.57 -7.66 12.89
N PHE A 170 -13.52 -8.48 12.90
CA PHE A 170 -12.95 -9.07 11.69
C PHE A 170 -13.24 -10.57 11.51
N GLN A 171 -13.95 -11.19 12.45
CA GLN A 171 -14.33 -12.61 12.42
C GLN A 171 -13.10 -13.54 12.35
N VAL A 172 -12.12 -13.24 13.21
CA VAL A 172 -10.87 -13.98 13.40
C VAL A 172 -10.61 -14.18 14.89
N ASP A 173 -9.73 -15.11 15.24
CA ASP A 173 -9.26 -15.31 16.62
C ASP A 173 -8.30 -14.21 17.11
N GLU A 174 -8.06 -14.21 18.43
CA GLU A 174 -7.21 -13.24 19.11
C GLU A 174 -5.72 -13.39 18.77
N ASN A 175 -5.24 -14.56 18.32
CA ASN A 175 -3.84 -14.76 17.93
C ASN A 175 -3.55 -14.02 16.60
N GLU A 176 -4.44 -14.17 15.62
CA GLU A 176 -4.34 -13.46 14.35
C GLU A 176 -4.43 -11.93 14.57
N VAL A 177 -5.24 -11.46 15.52
CA VAL A 177 -5.27 -10.06 15.97
C VAL A 177 -3.95 -9.63 16.62
N CYS A 178 -3.40 -10.41 17.55
CA CYS A 178 -2.10 -10.14 18.17
C CYS A 178 -0.96 -10.06 17.13
N LYS A 179 -0.98 -10.95 16.13
CA LYS A 179 -0.08 -10.99 14.97
C LYS A 179 -0.26 -9.78 14.05
N TRP A 180 -1.49 -9.29 13.84
CA TRP A 180 -1.71 -8.04 13.13
C TRP A 180 -1.17 -6.84 13.90
N MET A 181 -1.41 -6.77 15.22
CA MET A 181 -0.92 -5.70 16.07
C MET A 181 0.62 -5.65 16.11
N SER A 182 1.31 -6.79 16.20
CA SER A 182 2.77 -6.81 16.23
C SER A 182 3.40 -6.37 14.90
N GLN A 183 2.81 -6.75 13.77
CA GLN A 183 3.21 -6.27 12.44
C GLN A 183 2.84 -4.80 12.18
N LYS A 184 1.72 -4.34 12.75
CA LYS A 184 1.04 -3.09 12.38
C LYS A 184 0.69 -2.29 13.65
N ILE A 185 1.73 -1.96 14.42
CA ILE A 185 1.70 -1.33 15.76
C ILE A 185 0.65 -0.21 15.93
N PHE A 186 0.31 0.55 14.88
CA PHE A 186 -0.73 1.58 14.97
C PHE A 186 -2.12 1.03 15.40
N LEU A 187 -2.42 -0.25 15.15
CA LEU A 187 -3.68 -0.90 15.57
C LEU A 187 -3.82 -0.94 17.10
N MET A 188 -2.71 -0.97 17.83
CA MET A 188 -2.65 -1.02 19.30
C MET A 188 -3.15 0.27 19.96
N SER A 189 -3.05 1.43 19.28
CA SER A 189 -3.41 2.74 19.84
C SER A 189 -4.35 3.58 18.98
N ALA A 190 -4.66 3.16 17.75
CA ALA A 190 -5.58 3.89 16.87
C ALA A 190 -7.00 4.00 17.46
N ASN A 191 -7.71 5.08 17.13
CA ASN A 191 -9.04 5.34 17.63
C ASN A 191 -10.06 4.30 17.08
N MET A 192 -10.68 3.52 17.98
CA MET A 192 -11.60 2.43 17.60
C MET A 192 -12.88 2.93 16.91
N HIS A 193 -13.38 4.13 17.21
CA HIS A 193 -14.50 4.72 16.48
C HIS A 193 -14.10 5.03 15.03
N ASN A 194 -12.91 5.59 14.80
CA ASN A 194 -12.39 5.82 13.45
C ASN A 194 -12.21 4.49 12.68
N ILE A 195 -11.67 3.45 13.31
CA ILE A 195 -11.52 2.11 12.69
C ILE A 195 -12.90 1.55 12.30
N LYS A 196 -13.89 1.59 13.21
CA LYS A 196 -15.26 1.13 12.96
C LYS A 196 -15.92 1.94 11.83
N LYS A 197 -15.78 3.28 11.79
CA LYS A 197 -16.29 4.11 10.68
C LYS A 197 -15.58 3.81 9.37
N CYS A 198 -14.24 3.69 9.35
CA CYS A 198 -13.49 3.30 8.14
C CYS A 198 -13.96 1.98 7.58
N LYS A 199 -14.09 0.93 8.41
CA LYS A 199 -14.60 -0.38 7.98
C LYS A 199 -16.00 -0.26 7.39
N LYS A 200 -16.93 0.43 8.08
CA LYS A 200 -18.32 0.63 7.60
C LYS A 200 -18.36 1.35 6.24
N VAL A 201 -17.59 2.43 6.09
CA VAL A 201 -17.53 3.23 4.85
C VAL A 201 -16.93 2.41 3.68
N LEU A 202 -15.87 1.62 3.94
CA LEU A 202 -15.27 0.74 2.93
C LEU A 202 -16.23 -0.37 2.47
N MET A 203 -16.92 -1.03 3.40
CA MET A 203 -17.90 -2.07 3.06
C MET A 203 -19.12 -1.51 2.32
N ALA A 204 -19.62 -0.33 2.72
CA ALA A 204 -20.67 0.40 1.99
C ALA A 204 -20.21 0.93 0.61
N ALA A 205 -18.92 0.82 0.30
CA ALA A 205 -18.33 1.12 -1.00
C ALA A 205 -18.00 -0.14 -1.84
N GLY A 206 -18.43 -1.32 -1.38
CA GLY A 206 -18.22 -2.59 -2.08
C GLY A 206 -16.84 -3.22 -1.86
N VAL A 207 -16.04 -2.72 -0.90
CA VAL A 207 -14.77 -3.35 -0.51
C VAL A 207 -15.06 -4.50 0.46
N THR A 208 -14.61 -5.70 0.11
CA THR A 208 -14.87 -6.91 0.92
C THR A 208 -14.13 -6.89 2.26
N LEU A 209 -14.61 -7.67 3.24
CA LEU A 209 -13.92 -7.83 4.53
C LEU A 209 -12.49 -8.38 4.34
N GLU A 210 -12.34 -9.32 3.42
CA GLU A 210 -11.05 -9.92 3.04
C GLU A 210 -10.08 -8.87 2.45
N GLU A 211 -10.54 -7.99 1.55
CA GLU A 211 -9.72 -6.89 1.02
C GLU A 211 -9.27 -5.91 2.13
N ILE A 212 -10.07 -5.71 3.17
CA ILE A 212 -9.70 -4.87 4.33
C ILE A 212 -8.69 -5.59 5.23
N ILE A 213 -8.83 -6.89 5.46
CA ILE A 213 -7.88 -7.71 6.25
C ILE A 213 -6.52 -7.80 5.53
N ASN A 214 -6.52 -8.00 4.21
CA ASN A 214 -5.32 -8.01 3.40
C ASN A 214 -4.61 -6.63 3.33
N ASP A 215 -5.29 -5.53 3.69
CA ASP A 215 -4.72 -4.19 3.66
C ASP A 215 -5.14 -3.31 4.86
N LEU A 216 -4.99 -3.83 6.09
CA LEU A 216 -5.37 -3.16 7.34
C LEU A 216 -4.79 -1.74 7.50
N TRP A 217 -3.70 -1.39 6.79
CA TRP A 217 -3.18 -0.02 6.76
C TRP A 217 -4.22 1.02 6.30
N VAL A 218 -5.27 0.61 5.58
CA VAL A 218 -6.39 1.49 5.21
C VAL A 218 -7.12 2.05 6.43
N LEU A 219 -7.15 1.30 7.55
CA LEU A 219 -7.81 1.69 8.80
C LEU A 219 -7.03 2.77 9.59
N ARG A 220 -5.80 3.09 9.19
CA ARG A 220 -5.00 4.17 9.77
C ARG A 220 -5.47 5.57 9.34
N TYR A 221 -6.18 5.65 8.22
CA TYR A 221 -6.61 6.93 7.63
C TYR A 221 -7.84 7.47 8.37
N ASN A 222 -8.03 8.79 8.34
CA ASN A 222 -9.23 9.40 8.92
C ASN A 222 -10.46 9.02 8.07
N ALA A 223 -11.52 8.54 8.70
CA ALA A 223 -12.71 8.03 8.02
C ALA A 223 -13.36 9.04 7.06
N ASN A 224 -13.30 10.34 7.34
CA ASN A 224 -13.83 11.38 6.46
C ASN A 224 -12.96 11.51 5.18
N THR A 225 -11.65 11.28 5.27
CA THR A 225 -10.75 11.21 4.10
C THR A 225 -10.98 9.95 3.27
N VAL A 226 -11.36 8.83 3.92
CA VAL A 226 -11.76 7.59 3.23
C VAL A 226 -13.06 7.81 2.46
N GLU A 227 -14.05 8.40 3.12
CA GLU A 227 -15.37 8.75 2.60
C GLU A 227 -15.29 9.72 1.42
N GLU A 228 -14.49 10.80 1.54
CA GLU A 228 -14.26 11.77 0.47
C GLU A 228 -13.62 11.15 -0.79
N ARG A 229 -12.61 10.28 -0.62
CA ARG A 229 -11.99 9.58 -1.76
C ARG A 229 -12.96 8.60 -2.43
N ILE A 230 -13.83 7.95 -1.67
CA ILE A 230 -14.87 7.08 -2.22
C ILE A 230 -15.91 7.90 -2.99
N ARG A 231 -16.31 9.06 -2.45
CA ARG A 231 -17.21 10.01 -3.12
C ARG A 231 -16.63 10.48 -4.45
N MET A 232 -15.44 11.06 -4.44
CA MET A 232 -14.73 11.51 -5.65
C MET A 232 -14.58 10.39 -6.70
N ALA A 233 -14.29 9.16 -6.26
CA ALA A 233 -14.14 8.01 -7.16
C ALA A 233 -15.48 7.61 -7.80
N LYS A 234 -16.58 7.59 -7.05
CA LYS A 234 -17.92 7.28 -7.57
C LYS A 234 -18.42 8.37 -8.52
N GLU A 235 -18.23 9.65 -8.20
CA GLU A 235 -18.56 10.81 -9.05
C GLU A 235 -17.89 10.75 -10.44
N ASN A 236 -16.72 10.11 -10.53
CA ASN A 236 -15.91 9.98 -11.75
C ASN A 236 -15.96 8.58 -12.38
N ASN A 237 -17.06 7.83 -12.19
CA ASN A 237 -17.27 6.49 -12.75
C ASN A 237 -16.10 5.51 -12.46
N VAL A 238 -15.70 5.39 -11.18
CA VAL A 238 -14.89 4.26 -10.71
C VAL A 238 -15.80 3.22 -10.06
N ASP A 239 -16.08 2.19 -10.83
CA ASP A 239 -17.09 1.15 -10.57
C ASP A 239 -16.75 0.29 -9.34
N ARG A 240 -15.45 -0.04 -9.17
CA ARG A 240 -14.93 -0.80 -8.02
C ARG A 240 -13.87 0.01 -7.28
N ILE A 241 -14.20 0.39 -6.05
CA ILE A 241 -13.26 0.93 -5.07
C ILE A 241 -12.25 -0.16 -4.66
N LYS A 242 -11.00 0.23 -4.40
CA LYS A 242 -9.96 -0.63 -3.81
C LYS A 242 -9.20 0.12 -2.72
N THR A 243 -8.72 -0.60 -1.70
CA THR A 243 -8.00 -0.05 -0.54
C THR A 243 -6.82 0.85 -0.91
N TRP A 244 -6.06 0.49 -1.95
CA TRP A 244 -4.93 1.29 -2.43
C TRP A 244 -5.34 2.71 -2.86
N MET A 245 -6.56 2.91 -3.38
CA MET A 245 -7.05 4.23 -3.80
C MET A 245 -7.19 5.18 -2.62
N VAL A 246 -7.64 4.64 -1.49
CA VAL A 246 -7.77 5.37 -0.21
C VAL A 246 -6.39 5.72 0.34
N ARG A 247 -5.42 4.79 0.23
CA ARG A 247 -4.07 4.97 0.77
C ARG A 247 -3.11 5.80 -0.10
N ALA A 248 -3.36 5.89 -1.40
CA ALA A 248 -2.46 6.52 -2.37
C ALA A 248 -2.14 7.99 -2.03
N GLN A 249 -0.99 8.48 -2.49
CA GLN A 249 -0.71 9.92 -2.51
C GLN A 249 -1.81 10.66 -3.31
N ARG A 250 -2.11 11.91 -2.93
CA ARG A 250 -3.28 12.65 -3.45
C ARG A 250 -3.19 12.80 -4.96
N GLU A 251 -2.00 13.07 -5.46
CA GLU A 251 -1.63 13.26 -6.86
C GLU A 251 -1.82 11.96 -7.66
N ILE A 252 -1.50 10.80 -7.08
CA ILE A 252 -1.69 9.49 -7.71
C ILE A 252 -3.18 9.16 -7.82
N PHE A 253 -3.94 9.44 -6.76
CA PHE A 253 -5.40 9.26 -6.72
C PHE A 253 -6.10 10.20 -7.72
N ASP A 254 -5.81 11.50 -7.69
CA ASP A 254 -6.40 12.49 -8.60
C ASP A 254 -6.03 12.21 -10.07
N ASN A 255 -4.81 11.75 -10.36
CA ASN A 255 -4.43 11.31 -11.71
C ASN A 255 -5.18 10.04 -12.17
N TYR A 256 -5.55 9.14 -11.25
CA TYR A 256 -6.35 7.95 -11.57
C TYR A 256 -7.81 8.34 -11.84
N VAL A 257 -8.40 9.16 -10.97
CA VAL A 257 -9.75 9.72 -11.08
C VAL A 257 -9.90 10.53 -12.37
N ARG A 258 -8.99 11.48 -12.63
CA ARG A 258 -8.98 12.28 -13.86
C ARG A 258 -8.95 11.42 -15.12
N ARG A 259 -8.13 10.36 -15.17
CA ARG A 259 -8.09 9.45 -16.34
C ARG A 259 -9.40 8.70 -16.61
N ARG A 260 -10.26 8.52 -15.60
CA ARG A 260 -11.62 8.00 -15.81
C ARG A 260 -12.58 9.10 -16.27
N SER A 261 -12.47 10.30 -15.69
CA SER A 261 -13.21 11.49 -16.14
C SER A 261 -12.92 11.84 -17.61
N ASP A 262 -11.64 12.04 -17.96
CA ASP A 262 -11.16 12.29 -19.32
C ASP A 262 -11.63 11.20 -20.33
N ASN A 263 -11.66 9.93 -19.91
CA ASN A 263 -12.16 8.85 -20.77
C ASN A 263 -13.71 8.91 -20.92
N LYS A 264 -14.45 9.27 -19.87
CA LYS A 264 -15.92 9.43 -19.89
C LYS A 264 -16.33 10.60 -20.79
N GLU A 265 -15.64 11.73 -20.65
CA GLU A 265 -15.83 12.94 -21.47
C GLU A 265 -15.67 12.65 -22.97
N ILE A 266 -14.64 11.89 -23.35
CA ILE A 266 -14.33 11.57 -24.75
C ILE A 266 -15.23 10.45 -25.33
N LEU A 267 -15.81 9.59 -24.49
CA LEU A 267 -16.87 8.68 -24.92
C LEU A 267 -18.22 9.40 -25.06
N GLY A 268 -18.54 10.33 -24.17
CA GLY A 268 -19.86 10.96 -24.11
C GLY A 268 -20.95 9.92 -23.87
N GLU A 269 -21.92 9.82 -24.79
CA GLU A 269 -23.00 8.84 -24.76
C GLU A 269 -22.58 7.44 -25.26
N LYS A 270 -21.38 7.29 -25.84
CA LYS A 270 -20.92 6.03 -26.44
C LYS A 270 -20.63 4.99 -25.36
N ALA A 271 -21.19 3.80 -25.51
CA ALA A 271 -21.00 2.67 -24.60
C ALA A 271 -19.63 1.99 -24.77
N SER A 272 -19.00 2.08 -25.96
CA SER A 272 -17.75 1.35 -26.23
C SER A 272 -16.66 2.11 -27.01
N LEU A 273 -15.42 1.62 -26.85
CA LEU A 273 -14.27 2.01 -27.68
C LEU A 273 -14.50 1.68 -29.17
N ALA A 274 -15.33 0.67 -29.49
CA ALA A 274 -15.65 0.34 -30.87
C ALA A 274 -16.53 1.43 -31.50
N GLU A 275 -17.60 1.88 -30.81
CA GLU A 275 -18.44 2.99 -31.27
C GLU A 275 -17.64 4.27 -31.47
N TYR A 276 -16.80 4.63 -30.49
CA TYR A 276 -15.88 5.77 -30.58
C TYR A 276 -14.98 5.69 -31.82
N LEU A 277 -14.34 4.53 -32.05
CA LEU A 277 -13.46 4.37 -33.21
C LEU A 277 -14.21 4.31 -34.54
N SER A 278 -15.46 3.82 -34.59
CA SER A 278 -16.27 3.87 -35.81
C SER A 278 -16.64 5.30 -36.20
N GLU A 279 -17.11 6.11 -35.25
CA GLU A 279 -17.49 7.50 -35.50
C GLU A 279 -16.25 8.37 -35.80
N LYS A 280 -15.25 8.34 -34.92
CA LYS A 280 -14.03 9.17 -35.02
C LYS A 280 -13.15 8.81 -36.23
N LEU A 281 -13.33 7.65 -36.84
CA LEU A 281 -12.63 7.22 -38.05
C LEU A 281 -13.55 6.93 -39.25
N GLU A 282 -14.79 7.44 -39.23
CA GLU A 282 -15.74 7.38 -40.37
C GLU A 282 -15.86 5.96 -40.98
N CYS A 283 -16.00 4.94 -40.13
CA CYS A 283 -16.05 3.54 -40.54
C CYS A 283 -17.12 2.75 -39.77
N SER A 284 -17.50 1.56 -40.27
CA SER A 284 -18.52 0.75 -39.59
C SER A 284 -18.03 0.20 -38.25
N GLN A 285 -18.96 -0.09 -37.34
CA GLN A 285 -18.62 -0.71 -36.05
C GLN A 285 -17.89 -2.05 -36.20
N ASP A 286 -18.10 -2.79 -37.29
CA ASP A 286 -17.42 -4.07 -37.50
C ASP A 286 -15.98 -3.89 -37.99
N VAL A 287 -15.71 -2.81 -38.75
CA VAL A 287 -14.33 -2.36 -39.01
C VAL A 287 -13.65 -1.96 -37.70
N SER A 288 -14.29 -1.16 -36.84
CA SER A 288 -13.68 -0.72 -35.57
C SER A 288 -13.47 -1.87 -34.56
N LYS A 289 -14.42 -2.81 -34.44
CA LYS A 289 -14.25 -4.08 -33.73
C LYS A 289 -13.05 -4.86 -34.28
N TYR A 290 -12.90 -4.96 -35.60
CA TYR A 290 -11.76 -5.61 -36.23
C TYR A 290 -10.42 -4.89 -35.97
N LEU A 291 -10.38 -3.54 -35.91
CA LEU A 291 -9.18 -2.80 -35.51
C LEU A 291 -8.75 -3.17 -34.07
N ILE A 292 -9.71 -3.26 -33.16
CA ILE A 292 -9.48 -3.65 -31.75
C ILE A 292 -9.01 -5.10 -31.65
N LEU A 293 -9.65 -6.02 -32.39
CA LEU A 293 -9.24 -7.45 -32.46
C LEU A 293 -7.82 -7.61 -33.03
N LYS A 294 -7.49 -6.87 -34.09
CA LYS A 294 -6.17 -6.89 -34.74
C LYS A 294 -5.09 -6.21 -33.89
N GLN A 295 -5.45 -5.33 -32.96
CA GLN A 295 -4.51 -4.67 -32.07
C GLN A 295 -5.08 -4.55 -30.62
N PRO A 296 -5.16 -5.66 -29.85
CA PRO A 296 -5.82 -5.68 -28.54
C PRO A 296 -5.25 -4.70 -27.50
N ALA A 297 -3.98 -4.29 -27.68
CA ALA A 297 -3.35 -3.24 -26.88
C ALA A 297 -4.09 -1.88 -26.89
N LEU A 298 -4.93 -1.61 -27.90
CA LEU A 298 -5.78 -0.42 -27.95
C LEU A 298 -6.73 -0.33 -26.74
N GLN A 299 -7.30 -1.45 -26.30
CA GLN A 299 -8.20 -1.51 -25.13
C GLN A 299 -7.56 -1.03 -23.83
N LYS A 300 -6.21 -1.10 -23.73
CA LYS A 300 -5.44 -0.72 -22.55
C LYS A 300 -4.84 0.68 -22.65
N LYS A 301 -5.04 1.39 -23.76
CA LYS A 301 -4.54 2.76 -23.96
C LYS A 301 -5.54 3.79 -23.44
N SER A 302 -5.03 4.88 -22.85
CA SER A 302 -5.83 6.05 -22.50
C SER A 302 -6.51 6.62 -23.74
N LEU A 303 -7.82 6.86 -23.66
CA LEU A 303 -8.63 7.29 -24.80
C LEU A 303 -8.22 8.69 -25.27
N LYS A 304 -7.94 9.60 -24.33
CA LYS A 304 -7.33 10.92 -24.60
C LYS A 304 -6.08 10.82 -25.47
N LYS A 305 -5.11 10.00 -25.05
CA LYS A 305 -3.89 9.74 -25.85
C LYS A 305 -4.12 9.00 -27.17
N MET A 306 -5.34 8.54 -27.45
CA MET A 306 -5.74 7.99 -28.74
C MET A 306 -6.38 9.09 -29.61
N ASN A 307 -7.29 9.87 -29.02
CA ASN A 307 -7.88 11.07 -29.61
C ASN A 307 -6.80 12.07 -30.07
N ASP A 308 -5.85 12.41 -29.19
CA ASP A 308 -4.71 13.30 -29.47
C ASP A 308 -3.90 12.87 -30.71
N ILE A 309 -3.86 11.56 -31.00
CA ILE A 309 -3.14 11.00 -32.15
C ILE A 309 -4.00 11.04 -33.41
N ILE A 310 -5.29 10.73 -33.29
CA ILE A 310 -6.22 10.81 -34.42
C ILE A 310 -6.29 12.25 -34.90
N ASP A 311 -6.55 13.20 -34.01
CA ASP A 311 -6.70 14.62 -34.36
C ASP A 311 -5.40 15.20 -34.95
N PHE A 312 -4.23 14.84 -34.41
CA PHE A 312 -2.94 15.22 -34.99
C PHE A 312 -2.69 14.62 -36.40
N LEU A 313 -3.13 13.38 -36.65
CA LEU A 313 -3.00 12.75 -37.97
C LEU A 313 -3.98 13.34 -38.99
N LEU A 314 -5.23 13.59 -38.60
CA LEU A 314 -6.23 14.27 -39.43
C LEU A 314 -5.76 15.70 -39.78
N GLN A 315 -5.24 16.45 -38.80
CA GLN A 315 -4.64 17.78 -39.00
C GLN A 315 -3.43 17.75 -39.97
N LYS A 316 -2.68 16.64 -39.99
CA LYS A 316 -1.58 16.40 -40.93
C LYS A 316 -2.04 15.83 -42.30
N GLY A 317 -3.34 15.84 -42.59
CA GLY A 317 -3.90 15.45 -43.89
C GLY A 317 -4.07 13.94 -44.10
N PHE A 318 -3.82 13.11 -43.09
CA PHE A 318 -4.09 11.68 -43.19
C PHE A 318 -5.59 11.41 -43.11
N LYS A 319 -6.17 10.77 -44.14
CA LYS A 319 -7.57 10.36 -44.13
C LYS A 319 -7.81 9.23 -43.11
N PRO A 320 -9.02 9.10 -42.53
CA PRO A 320 -9.33 8.03 -41.55
C PRO A 320 -8.97 6.61 -42.00
N ILE A 321 -9.16 6.31 -43.29
CA ILE A 321 -8.78 5.03 -43.91
C ILE A 321 -7.27 4.71 -43.79
N HIS A 322 -6.38 5.71 -43.72
CA HIS A 322 -4.94 5.48 -43.51
C HIS A 322 -4.66 4.97 -42.08
N ILE A 323 -5.41 5.51 -41.10
CA ILE A 323 -5.36 5.11 -39.69
C ILE A 323 -5.95 3.70 -39.54
N CYS A 324 -7.11 3.43 -40.15
CA CYS A 324 -7.76 2.12 -40.14
C CYS A 324 -6.91 1.01 -40.80
N ARG A 325 -6.15 1.34 -41.86
CA ARG A 325 -5.17 0.41 -42.46
C ARG A 325 -3.96 0.16 -41.55
N THR A 326 -3.65 1.08 -40.64
CA THR A 326 -2.42 1.06 -39.81
C THR A 326 -2.70 1.25 -38.32
N PRO A 327 -3.60 0.48 -37.67
CA PRO A 327 -4.12 0.79 -36.32
C PRO A 327 -3.03 0.83 -35.24
N LYS A 328 -1.88 0.18 -35.46
CA LYS A 328 -0.68 0.27 -34.62
C LYS A 328 -0.19 1.71 -34.43
N ILE A 329 -0.44 2.65 -35.36
CA ILE A 329 -0.06 4.06 -35.21
C ILE A 329 -0.63 4.68 -33.93
N LEU A 330 -1.86 4.29 -33.58
CA LEU A 330 -2.57 4.72 -32.38
C LEU A 330 -1.91 4.25 -31.08
N LEU A 331 -0.90 3.37 -31.10
CA LEU A 331 -0.14 2.98 -29.92
C LEU A 331 1.04 3.91 -29.60
N HIS A 332 1.62 4.61 -30.58
CA HIS A 332 2.77 5.50 -30.39
C HIS A 332 2.42 6.78 -29.58
N SER A 333 3.37 7.69 -29.35
CA SER A 333 3.06 9.02 -28.79
C SER A 333 3.02 10.07 -29.89
N VAL A 334 2.22 11.13 -29.72
CA VAL A 334 2.18 12.28 -30.65
C VAL A 334 3.58 12.83 -30.89
N ASN A 335 4.40 12.98 -29.85
CA ASN A 335 5.79 13.43 -29.97
C ASN A 335 6.65 12.49 -30.85
N THR A 336 6.43 11.17 -30.78
CA THR A 336 7.13 10.20 -31.64
C THR A 336 6.69 10.36 -33.10
N ILE A 337 5.38 10.50 -33.34
CA ILE A 337 4.83 10.62 -34.70
C ILE A 337 5.26 11.97 -35.31
N LYS A 338 5.15 13.07 -34.56
CA LYS A 338 5.58 14.42 -34.96
C LYS A 338 7.07 14.45 -35.31
N LYS A 339 7.95 13.93 -34.43
CA LYS A 339 9.39 13.86 -34.71
C LYS A 339 9.67 13.09 -36.01
N ARG A 340 9.03 11.92 -36.19
CA ARG A 340 9.25 11.09 -37.37
C ARG A 340 8.72 11.71 -38.67
N LEU A 341 7.60 12.42 -38.61
CA LEU A 341 7.11 13.22 -39.75
C LEU A 341 8.12 14.31 -40.11
N GLN A 342 8.59 15.10 -39.13
CA GLN A 342 9.58 16.17 -39.37
C GLN A 342 10.90 15.65 -39.97
N GLU A 343 11.39 14.50 -39.52
CA GLU A 343 12.59 13.84 -40.08
C GLU A 343 12.41 13.37 -41.53
N ILE A 344 11.19 13.00 -41.95
CA ILE A 344 10.87 12.57 -43.31
C ILE A 344 10.57 13.78 -44.21
N GLU A 345 9.83 14.78 -43.70
CA GLU A 345 9.57 16.07 -44.34
C GLU A 345 10.89 16.76 -44.73
N ALA A 346 11.89 16.78 -43.84
CA ALA A 346 13.23 17.31 -44.12
C ALA A 346 14.02 16.54 -45.20
N ASN A 347 13.60 15.31 -45.55
CA ASN A 347 14.16 14.56 -46.66
C ASN A 347 13.48 14.86 -48.00
N ASN A 348 12.44 15.70 -48.03
CA ASN A 348 11.58 16.02 -49.19
C ASN A 348 10.73 14.82 -49.65
N VAL A 349 10.40 13.90 -48.74
CA VAL A 349 9.56 12.72 -49.03
C VAL A 349 8.15 12.95 -48.50
N GLN A 350 7.16 12.94 -49.39
CA GLN A 350 5.75 12.87 -49.00
C GLN A 350 5.42 11.44 -48.52
N LEU A 351 4.61 11.33 -47.47
CA LEU A 351 4.37 10.06 -46.77
C LEU A 351 2.94 9.56 -46.95
N ASP A 352 2.70 8.76 -47.97
CA ASP A 352 1.35 8.23 -48.26
C ASP A 352 0.93 7.07 -47.33
N SER A 353 1.86 6.54 -46.51
CA SER A 353 1.61 5.39 -45.65
C SER A 353 2.21 5.51 -44.25
N LEU A 354 1.32 5.47 -43.24
CA LEU A 354 1.66 5.51 -41.82
C LEU A 354 2.52 4.32 -41.34
N VAL A 355 2.68 3.27 -42.16
CA VAL A 355 3.43 2.05 -41.82
C VAL A 355 4.86 2.36 -41.38
N ILE A 356 5.55 3.30 -42.04
CA ILE A 356 6.92 3.71 -41.70
C ILE A 356 6.99 4.27 -40.27
N LEU A 357 6.01 5.09 -39.89
CA LEU A 357 5.94 5.72 -38.57
C LEU A 357 5.76 4.69 -37.43
N THR A 358 5.27 3.48 -37.73
CA THR A 358 5.06 2.38 -36.77
C THR A 358 6.22 1.38 -36.62
N LYS A 359 7.32 1.57 -37.36
CA LYS A 359 8.51 0.70 -37.31
C LYS A 359 9.24 0.81 -35.96
N SER A 360 9.96 -0.25 -35.57
CA SER A 360 10.89 -0.17 -34.41
C SER A 360 11.98 0.87 -34.65
N GLN A 361 12.65 1.37 -33.60
CA GLN A 361 13.63 2.45 -33.78
C GLN A 361 14.81 2.06 -34.69
N ARG A 362 15.28 0.81 -34.62
CA ARG A 362 16.32 0.27 -35.52
C ARG A 362 15.87 0.22 -36.98
N GLN A 363 14.67 -0.30 -37.24
CA GLN A 363 14.10 -0.36 -38.60
C GLN A 363 13.83 1.04 -39.17
N TYR A 364 13.38 1.96 -38.31
CA TYR A 364 13.09 3.34 -38.70
C TYR A 364 14.36 4.12 -39.07
N ALA A 365 15.44 3.98 -38.28
CA ALA A 365 16.74 4.56 -38.61
C ALA A 365 17.25 4.07 -39.97
N HIS A 366 17.23 2.76 -40.21
CA HIS A 366 17.61 2.17 -41.50
C HIS A 366 16.82 2.76 -42.70
N VAL A 367 15.52 3.06 -42.53
CA VAL A 367 14.71 3.71 -43.57
C VAL A 367 15.19 5.15 -43.82
N LEU A 368 15.43 5.95 -42.78
CA LEU A 368 15.98 7.30 -42.93
C LEU A 368 17.37 7.29 -43.58
N ASP A 369 18.25 6.37 -43.19
CA ASP A 369 19.61 6.31 -43.74
C ASP A 369 19.62 5.86 -45.22
N SER A 370 18.67 5.00 -45.60
CA SER A 370 18.41 4.65 -47.01
C SER A 370 17.91 5.87 -47.82
N MET A 371 17.03 6.69 -47.23
CA MET A 371 16.53 7.93 -47.84
C MET A 371 17.66 8.95 -48.05
N LYS A 372 18.51 9.18 -47.03
CA LYS A 372 19.68 10.07 -47.13
C LYS A 372 20.63 9.61 -48.25
N SER A 373 20.97 8.32 -48.27
CA SER A 373 21.90 7.75 -49.26
C SER A 373 21.39 7.92 -50.70
N THR A 374 20.07 7.84 -50.90
CA THR A 374 19.43 8.10 -52.20
C THR A 374 19.47 9.59 -52.56
N LYS A 375 19.25 10.48 -51.58
CA LYS A 375 19.33 11.95 -51.77
C LYS A 375 20.74 12.44 -52.13
N THR A 376 21.79 11.74 -51.70
CA THR A 376 23.19 12.01 -52.14
C THR A 376 23.43 11.56 -53.58
N LYS A 377 22.91 10.39 -53.99
CA LYS A 377 23.05 9.86 -55.37
C LYS A 377 22.25 10.61 -56.45
N LEU A 378 21.42 11.57 -56.07
CA LEU A 378 20.65 12.44 -56.97
C LEU A 378 21.18 13.90 -56.97
N LYS A 379 22.37 14.12 -56.40
CA LYS A 379 23.07 15.42 -56.34
C LYS A 379 24.47 15.39 -56.95
N ASN A 380 24.92 14.22 -57.36
CA ASN A 380 26.15 13.95 -58.10
C ASN A 380 25.75 13.35 -59.46
#